data_AF-A0A821Y0L1-F1
#
_entry.id   AF-A0A821Y0L1-F1
#
_cell.length_a   1.000
_cell.length_b   1.000
_cell.length_c   1.000
_cell.angle_alpha   90.00
_cell.angle_beta   90.00
_cell.angle_gamma   90.00
#
_symmetry.space_group_name_H-M   'P 1'
#
loop_
_entity.id
_entity.type
_entity.pdbx_description
1 polymer ?
#
loop_
_entity_poly.entity_id
_entity_poly.type
_entity_poly.pdbx_seq_one_letter_code
_entity_poly.pdbx_strand_id
1 'polypeptide(L)'
;ISLRKKYYGASTISLGELEAWCQRNSLIPDDDDKPWVLKYQTEYEDEINKDDDNKNKFRFFVTTRRLLFNASISYKVHVDAIYKLIWQEFPCFIIGTTDMIRQFHPFGFAVCSNEKQNDFEFIFSYLRAGNMR
;
A
#
# COMPACT_ATOMS: atom_id res chain seq x y z
N ILE A 1 26.41 2.92 17.37
CA ILE A 1 25.36 3.12 16.34
C ILE A 1 24.99 1.76 15.77
N SER A 2 23.70 1.36 15.82
CA SER A 2 23.24 0.07 15.28
C SER A 2 23.53 -0.03 13.78
N LEU A 3 24.00 -1.20 13.30
CA LEU A 3 24.22 -1.49 11.89
C LEU A 3 22.98 -1.20 11.04
N ARG A 4 21.78 -1.50 11.58
CA ARG A 4 20.51 -1.17 10.92
C ARG A 4 20.37 0.34 10.70
N LYS A 5 20.66 1.15 11.72
CA LYS A 5 20.57 2.61 11.62
C LYS A 5 21.58 3.21 10.64
N LYS A 6 22.74 2.55 10.50
CA LYS A 6 23.78 2.92 9.52
C LYS A 6 23.36 2.63 8.07
N TYR A 7 22.70 1.50 7.82
CA TYR A 7 22.31 1.09 6.46
C TYR A 7 20.92 1.60 6.03
N TYR A 8 19.97 1.73 6.98
CA TYR A 8 18.55 1.95 6.69
C TYR A 8 17.97 3.21 7.33
N GLY A 9 18.80 4.02 8.01
CA GLY A 9 18.35 5.26 8.65
C GLY A 9 17.53 5.05 9.94
N ALA A 10 16.75 6.05 10.31
CA ALA A 10 15.88 5.97 11.50
C ALA A 10 14.82 4.87 11.34
N SER A 11 14.43 4.23 12.44
CA SER A 11 13.42 3.16 12.44
C SER A 11 11.98 3.65 12.26
N THR A 12 11.77 4.97 12.37
CA THR A 12 10.50 5.66 12.34
C THR A 12 10.56 6.75 11.26
N ILE A 13 9.45 6.97 10.58
CA ILE A 13 9.29 8.01 9.56
C ILE A 13 8.11 8.87 9.95
N SER A 14 8.24 10.20 9.87
CA SER A 14 7.10 11.08 10.12
C SER A 14 6.09 10.97 8.98
N LEU A 15 4.83 11.32 9.23
CA LEU A 15 3.79 11.29 8.21
C LEU A 15 4.10 12.21 7.01
N GLY A 16 4.73 13.37 7.25
CA GLY A 16 5.18 14.27 6.18
C GLY A 16 6.36 13.72 5.36
N GLU A 17 7.34 13.07 6.01
CA GLU A 17 8.43 12.40 5.29
C GLU A 17 7.93 11.22 4.44
N LEU A 18 6.92 10.52 4.96
CA LEU A 18 6.27 9.39 4.31
C LEU A 18 5.45 9.85 3.10
N GLU A 19 4.68 10.92 3.25
CA GLU A 19 3.99 11.56 2.13
C GLU A 19 4.97 11.99 1.04
N ALA A 20 6.07 12.66 1.42
CA ALA A 20 7.12 13.05 0.49
C ALA A 20 7.82 11.85 -0.16
N TRP A 21 7.94 10.72 0.54
CA TRP A 21 8.44 9.48 -0.05
C TRP A 21 7.44 8.91 -1.05
N CYS A 22 6.15 8.86 -0.71
CA CYS A 22 5.10 8.40 -1.61
C CYS A 22 5.04 9.23 -2.88
N GLN A 23 5.08 10.55 -2.75
CA GLN A 23 5.08 11.48 -3.88
C GLN A 23 6.30 11.31 -4.77
N ARG A 24 7.49 11.09 -4.21
CA ARG A 24 8.72 10.85 -5.00
C ARG A 24 8.71 9.52 -5.74
N ASN A 25 7.99 8.53 -5.22
CA ASN A 25 7.95 7.17 -5.76
C ASN A 25 6.63 6.88 -6.50
N SER A 26 5.79 7.88 -6.77
CA SER A 26 4.53 7.70 -7.50
C SER A 26 4.68 7.79 -9.02
N LEU A 27 5.88 8.11 -9.53
CA LEU A 27 6.16 8.04 -10.96
C LEU A 27 6.27 6.58 -11.39
N ILE A 28 5.53 6.20 -12.43
CA ILE A 28 5.62 4.87 -13.05
C ILE A 28 7.03 4.70 -13.62
N PRO A 29 7.82 3.71 -13.16
CA PRO A 29 9.18 3.50 -13.65
C PRO A 29 9.19 2.84 -15.03
N ASP A 30 10.25 3.06 -15.82
CA ASP A 30 10.47 2.37 -17.11
C ASP A 30 10.90 0.91 -17.00
N ASP A 31 11.33 0.48 -15.82
CA ASP A 31 11.60 -0.92 -15.51
C ASP A 31 10.34 -1.58 -14.94
N ASP A 32 9.88 -2.66 -15.59
CA ASP A 32 8.64 -3.36 -15.22
C ASP A 32 8.69 -4.04 -13.85
N ASP A 33 9.90 -4.25 -13.32
CA ASP A 33 10.16 -4.88 -12.02
C ASP A 33 10.50 -3.88 -10.93
N LYS A 34 10.65 -2.60 -11.27
CA LYS A 34 10.88 -1.57 -10.28
C LYS A 34 9.55 -1.21 -9.60
N PRO A 35 9.48 -1.30 -8.26
CA PRO A 35 8.26 -0.95 -7.53
C PRO A 35 8.04 0.55 -7.50
N TRP A 36 6.76 0.93 -7.46
CA TRP A 36 6.33 2.31 -7.32
C TRP A 36 5.06 2.41 -6.48
N VAL A 37 4.82 3.60 -5.95
CA VAL A 37 3.64 3.92 -5.15
C VAL A 37 2.48 4.19 -6.08
N LEU A 38 1.67 3.17 -6.25
CA LEU A 38 0.49 3.13 -7.10
C LEU A 38 -0.53 4.21 -6.72
N LYS A 39 -0.75 4.35 -5.43
CA LYS A 39 -1.65 5.33 -4.83
C LYS A 39 -1.23 5.56 -3.39
N TYR A 40 -1.46 6.77 -2.91
CA TYR A 40 -1.39 7.10 -1.50
C TYR A 40 -2.49 8.09 -1.13
N GLN A 41 -2.84 8.13 0.14
CA GLN A 41 -3.79 9.06 0.72
C GLN A 41 -3.31 9.44 2.12
N THR A 42 -3.29 10.74 2.36
CA THR A 42 -2.96 11.39 3.63
C THR A 42 -4.17 12.23 4.03
N GLU A 43 -4.74 11.96 5.20
CA GLU A 43 -5.74 12.82 5.82
C GLU A 43 -5.15 13.34 7.13
N TYR A 44 -4.96 14.66 7.20
CA TYR A 44 -4.65 15.37 8.42
C TYR A 44 -5.97 15.91 8.97
N GLU A 45 -6.32 15.60 10.21
CA GLU A 45 -7.47 16.27 10.82
C GLU A 45 -7.12 17.72 11.12
N ASP A 46 -7.99 18.64 10.69
CA ASP A 46 -8.11 19.94 11.33
C ASP A 46 -8.77 19.74 12.71
N GLU A 47 -8.28 20.42 13.75
CA GLU A 47 -8.54 20.18 15.19
C GLU A 47 -10.02 20.21 15.68
N ILE A 48 -11.00 20.29 14.78
CA ILE A 48 -12.39 20.65 15.08
C ILE A 48 -13.28 19.43 15.40
N ASN A 49 -12.97 18.21 14.94
CA ASN A 49 -13.81 17.03 15.17
C ASN A 49 -13.10 15.97 16.03
N LYS A 50 -13.08 16.19 17.35
CA LYS A 50 -12.42 15.32 18.35
C LYS A 50 -13.16 14.03 18.71
N ASP A 51 -14.26 13.72 18.02
CA ASP A 51 -15.18 12.63 18.40
C ASP A 51 -15.07 11.36 17.54
N ASP A 52 -14.22 11.33 16.52
CA ASP A 52 -13.88 10.10 15.79
C ASP A 52 -12.48 9.65 16.22
N ASP A 53 -12.31 8.38 16.59
CA ASP A 53 -11.02 7.76 16.97
C ASP A 53 -9.98 7.74 15.81
N ASN A 54 -10.21 8.51 14.75
CA ASN A 54 -9.46 8.56 13.50
C ASN A 54 -8.38 9.64 13.53
N LYS A 55 -7.43 9.46 14.44
CA LYS A 55 -6.09 10.05 14.34
C LYS A 55 -5.57 9.90 12.91
N ASN A 56 -5.12 10.99 12.30
CA ASN A 56 -4.41 11.10 11.01
C ASN A 56 -4.36 9.81 10.17
N LYS A 57 -5.10 9.76 9.06
CA LYS A 57 -5.12 8.57 8.20
C LYS A 57 -4.02 8.61 7.17
N PHE A 58 -3.38 7.46 6.98
CA PHE A 58 -2.41 7.23 5.96
C PHE A 58 -2.65 5.88 5.28
N ARG A 59 -2.62 5.90 3.96
CA ARG A 59 -2.71 4.70 3.13
C ARG A 59 -1.76 4.81 1.97
N PHE A 60 -1.12 3.71 1.62
CA PHE A 60 -0.39 3.62 0.35
C PHE A 60 -0.40 2.19 -0.19
N PHE A 61 -0.31 2.07 -1.50
CA PHE A 61 -0.24 0.82 -2.24
C PHE A 61 1.05 0.85 -3.08
N VAL A 62 1.87 -0.20 -2.99
CA VAL A 62 3.04 -0.44 -3.83
C VAL A 62 2.85 -1.67 -4.73
N THR A 63 3.28 -1.56 -5.98
CA THR A 63 3.26 -2.66 -6.97
C THR A 63 4.35 -2.45 -8.04
N THR A 64 4.42 -3.35 -9.02
CA THR A 64 5.22 -3.22 -10.23
C THR A 64 4.33 -3.36 -11.48
N ARG A 65 4.81 -2.95 -12.65
CA ARG A 65 4.02 -3.09 -13.90
C ARG A 65 3.79 -4.56 -14.25
N ARG A 66 4.81 -5.40 -14.10
CA ARG A 66 4.69 -6.85 -14.35
C ARG A 66 3.65 -7.51 -13.44
N LEU A 67 3.61 -7.12 -12.16
CA LEU A 67 2.65 -7.67 -11.21
C LEU A 67 1.21 -7.24 -11.52
N LEU A 68 0.99 -5.97 -11.87
CA LEU A 68 -0.33 -5.49 -12.33
C LEU A 68 -0.80 -6.19 -13.60
N PHE A 69 0.11 -6.38 -14.56
CA PHE A 69 -0.20 -7.11 -15.79
C PHE A 69 -0.66 -8.54 -15.47
N ASN A 70 0.08 -9.26 -14.62
CA ASN A 70 -0.30 -10.61 -14.19
C ASN A 70 -1.67 -10.63 -13.48
N ALA A 71 -1.93 -9.63 -12.64
CA ALA A 71 -3.21 -9.50 -11.95
C ALA A 71 -4.39 -9.28 -12.92
N SER A 72 -4.17 -8.56 -14.03
CA SER A 72 -5.21 -8.26 -15.02
C SER A 72 -5.73 -9.50 -15.77
N ILE A 73 -4.96 -10.60 -15.76
CA ILE A 73 -5.35 -11.87 -16.37
C ILE A 73 -6.34 -12.64 -15.46
N SER A 74 -6.39 -12.31 -14.17
CA SER A 74 -7.27 -12.98 -13.20
C SER A 74 -8.61 -12.26 -13.05
N TYR A 75 -9.67 -13.04 -12.90
CA TYR A 75 -11.00 -12.53 -12.54
C TYR A 75 -11.21 -12.37 -11.03
N LYS A 76 -10.30 -12.92 -10.21
CA LYS A 76 -10.42 -12.95 -8.75
C LYS A 76 -9.24 -12.24 -8.12
N VAL A 77 -9.55 -11.31 -7.24
CA VAL A 77 -8.58 -10.60 -6.39
C VAL A 77 -8.80 -11.02 -4.95
N HIS A 78 -7.71 -11.27 -4.25
CA HIS A 78 -7.66 -11.52 -2.82
C HIS A 78 -6.94 -10.35 -2.15
N VAL A 79 -7.47 -9.90 -1.02
CA VAL A 79 -6.85 -8.89 -0.16
C VAL A 79 -6.98 -9.41 1.25
N ASP A 80 -5.87 -9.49 1.98
CA ASP A 80 -5.87 -9.92 3.37
C ASP A 80 -4.83 -9.14 4.19
N ALA A 81 -5.15 -8.89 5.45
CA ALA A 81 -4.25 -8.22 6.38
C ALA A 81 -3.23 -9.23 6.95
N ILE A 82 -1.96 -8.84 7.03
CA ILE A 82 -0.90 -9.67 7.58
C ILE A 82 -0.49 -9.18 8.97
N TYR A 83 -0.94 -9.89 10.02
CA TYR A 83 -0.70 -9.46 11.40
C TYR A 83 0.73 -9.74 11.93
N LYS A 84 1.50 -10.58 11.23
CA LYS A 84 2.91 -10.84 11.60
C LYS A 84 3.84 -9.69 11.22
N LEU A 85 3.47 -8.91 10.21
CA LEU A 85 4.24 -7.78 9.73
C LEU A 85 3.43 -6.51 9.98
N ILE A 86 3.85 -5.77 11.00
CA ILE A 86 3.25 -4.50 11.36
C ILE A 86 4.25 -3.41 11.01
N TRP A 87 3.80 -2.38 10.29
CA TRP A 87 4.67 -1.26 9.92
C TRP A 87 4.30 -0.05 10.78
N GLN A 88 5.14 0.24 11.78
CA GLN A 88 4.90 1.34 12.74
C GLN A 88 3.49 1.30 13.34
N GLU A 89 3.08 0.10 13.80
CA GLU A 89 1.75 -0.15 14.39
C GLU A 89 0.57 -0.15 13.39
N PHE A 90 0.83 0.09 12.10
CA PHE A 90 -0.20 0.02 11.06
C PHE A 90 -0.31 -1.37 10.41
N PRO A 91 -1.53 -1.84 10.13
CA PRO A 91 -1.75 -3.08 9.41
C PRO A 91 -1.20 -3.01 7.99
N CYS A 92 -0.59 -4.11 7.57
CA CYS A 92 -0.13 -4.29 6.21
C CYS A 92 -1.06 -5.29 5.51
N PHE A 93 -1.30 -5.07 4.22
CA PHE A 93 -2.16 -5.88 3.38
C PHE A 93 -1.34 -6.49 2.26
N ILE A 94 -1.61 -7.78 2.01
CA ILE A 94 -1.14 -8.45 0.81
C ILE A 94 -2.30 -8.54 -0.16
N ILE A 95 -2.06 -8.07 -1.38
CA ILE A 95 -3.00 -8.17 -2.49
C ILE A 95 -2.45 -9.17 -3.49
N GLY A 96 -3.30 -10.10 -3.95
CA GLY A 96 -2.89 -11.13 -4.89
C GLY A 96 -4.04 -11.73 -5.69
N THR A 97 -3.68 -12.64 -6.58
CA THR A 97 -4.62 -13.43 -7.39
C THR A 97 -4.32 -14.91 -7.22
N THR A 98 -5.30 -15.77 -7.45
CA THR A 98 -5.08 -17.23 -7.48
C THR A 98 -5.23 -17.73 -8.92
N ASP A 99 -4.29 -18.55 -9.37
CA ASP A 99 -4.33 -19.14 -10.71
C ASP A 99 -5.20 -20.42 -10.78
N MET A 100 -5.25 -21.02 -11.97
CA MET A 100 -6.03 -22.26 -12.20
C MET A 100 -5.47 -23.47 -11.43
N ILE A 101 -4.18 -23.46 -11.07
CA ILE A 101 -3.55 -24.52 -10.27
C ILE A 101 -3.59 -24.22 -8.76
N ARG A 102 -4.39 -23.23 -8.35
CA ARG A 102 -4.62 -22.81 -6.96
C ARG A 102 -3.39 -22.24 -6.26
N GLN A 103 -2.42 -21.73 -7.02
CA GLN A 103 -1.29 -21.00 -6.47
C GLN A 103 -1.63 -19.54 -6.29
N PHE A 104 -1.25 -19.00 -5.14
CA PHE A 104 -1.42 -17.60 -4.81
C PHE A 104 -0.23 -16.79 -5.32
N HIS A 105 -0.53 -15.75 -6.09
CA HIS A 105 0.45 -14.84 -6.69
C HIS A 105 0.23 -13.43 -6.12
N PRO A 106 1.08 -12.97 -5.19
CA PRO A 106 0.99 -11.61 -4.69
C PRO A 106 1.37 -10.64 -5.80
N PHE A 107 0.59 -9.58 -5.96
CA PHE A 107 0.87 -8.52 -6.93
C PHE A 107 0.94 -7.13 -6.30
N GLY A 108 0.52 -6.99 -5.05
CA GLY A 108 0.48 -5.70 -4.38
C GLY A 108 0.73 -5.80 -2.88
N PHE A 109 1.25 -4.72 -2.34
CA PHE A 109 1.41 -4.51 -0.92
C PHE A 109 0.81 -3.17 -0.55
N ALA A 110 -0.04 -3.12 0.47
CA ALA A 110 -0.56 -1.87 0.98
C ALA A 110 -0.34 -1.75 2.47
N VAL A 111 -0.23 -0.52 2.95
CA VAL A 111 -0.33 -0.20 4.38
C VAL A 111 -1.46 0.78 4.52
N CYS A 112 -2.35 0.51 5.46
CA CYS A 112 -3.48 1.38 5.77
C CYS A 112 -3.50 1.67 7.26
N SER A 113 -4.12 2.77 7.67
CA SER A 113 -4.24 3.10 9.09
C SER A 113 -5.00 2.05 9.88
N ASN A 114 -6.01 1.43 9.26
CA ASN A 114 -6.92 0.49 9.89
C ASN A 114 -7.26 -0.67 8.94
N GLU A 115 -8.18 -1.54 9.38
CA GLU A 115 -8.78 -2.62 8.60
C GLU A 115 -10.29 -2.39 8.46
N LYS A 116 -10.69 -1.17 8.06
CA LYS A 116 -12.09 -0.78 7.88
C LYS A 116 -12.46 -0.80 6.39
N GLN A 117 -13.77 -0.74 6.11
CA GLN A 117 -14.32 -0.72 4.74
C GLN A 117 -13.61 0.29 3.82
N ASN A 118 -13.33 1.49 4.32
CA ASN A 118 -12.67 2.55 3.53
C ASN A 118 -11.24 2.18 3.11
N ASP A 119 -10.55 1.33 3.86
CA ASP A 119 -9.20 0.85 3.52
C ASP A 119 -9.26 -0.14 2.35
N PHE A 120 -10.24 -1.05 2.36
CA PHE A 120 -10.50 -1.95 1.23
C PHE A 120 -10.99 -1.18 -0.01
N GLU A 121 -11.87 -0.18 0.17
CA GLU A 121 -12.30 0.68 -0.93
C GLU A 121 -11.13 1.44 -1.56
N PHE A 122 -10.20 1.96 -0.74
CA PHE A 122 -8.97 2.57 -1.23
C PHE A 122 -8.19 1.62 -2.15
N ILE A 123 -7.99 0.36 -1.73
CA ILE A 123 -7.29 -0.67 -2.50
C ILE A 123 -8.05 -0.99 -3.80
N PHE A 124 -9.35 -1.29 -3.73
CA PHE A 124 -10.14 -1.73 -4.89
C PHE A 124 -10.45 -0.61 -5.88
N SER A 125 -10.61 0.64 -5.41
CA SER A 125 -10.86 1.81 -6.29
C SER A 125 -9.79 1.94 -7.37
N TYR A 126 -8.55 1.56 -7.03
CA TYR A 126 -7.45 1.62 -7.97
C TYR A 126 -7.42 0.43 -8.91
N LEU A 127 -7.68 -0.79 -8.44
CA LEU A 127 -7.74 -1.97 -9.32
C LEU A 127 -8.80 -1.81 -10.41
N ARG A 128 -9.90 -1.11 -10.09
CA ARG A 128 -10.92 -0.74 -11.08
C ARG A 128 -10.41 0.30 -12.09
N ALA A 129 -9.62 1.27 -11.65
CA ALA A 129 -9.01 2.27 -12.53
C ALA A 129 -7.87 1.67 -13.40
N GLY A 130 -7.24 0.59 -12.92
CA GLY A 130 -6.20 -0.18 -13.59
C GLY A 130 -6.67 -1.06 -14.76
N ASN A 131 -7.97 -1.06 -15.10
CA ASN A 131 -8.47 -1.60 -16.37
C ASN A 131 -8.15 -0.71 -17.59
N MET A 132 -7.22 0.24 -17.47
CA MET A 132 -6.85 1.16 -18.53
C MET A 132 -5.45 0.84 -19.08
N ARG A 133 -5.47 0.08 -20.19
CA ARG A 133 -4.51 0.03 -21.31
C ARG A 133 -3.03 -0.19 -20.99
#